data_AF-A0A2Z3I0I6-F1
#
_entry.id   AF-A0A2Z3I0I6-F1
#
_cell.length_a   1.000
_cell.length_b   1.000
_cell.length_c   1.000
_cell.angle_alpha   90.00
_cell.angle_beta   90.00
_cell.angle_gamma   90.00
#
_symmetry.space_group_name_H-M   'P 1'
#
loop_
_entity.id
_entity.type
_entity.pdbx_description
1 polymer ?
#
loop_
_entity_poly.entity_id
_entity_poly.type
_entity_poly.pdbx_seq_one_letter_code
_entity_poly.pdbx_strand_id
1 'polypeptide(L)'
;MKIVSQSGNADDDRHAKPEPSPLMMRVRTVLGALDLDCRCRDKVDAALERFEALEARRQLRGFILDARHQAERIAALLELVGELDTLTTDEKDLSVFAEIGHLFEDIREAAARGAEDMATARTLDFRNGKAFDPSSPC
;
A
#
# COMPACT_ATOMS: atom_id res chain seq x y z
N MET A 1 47.84 8.35 19.89
CA MET A 1 47.74 8.44 18.42
C MET A 1 46.26 8.66 18.10
N LYS A 2 45.88 9.86 17.64
CA LYS A 2 44.49 10.21 17.26
C LYS A 2 44.35 10.05 15.75
N ILE A 3 43.27 9.41 15.31
CA ILE A 3 42.75 9.43 13.93
C ILE A 3 41.22 9.54 14.11
N VAL A 4 40.66 10.76 14.16
CA VAL A 4 40.07 11.55 13.06
C VAL A 4 39.02 10.80 12.23
N SER A 5 37.83 11.38 12.28
CA SER A 5 36.55 11.07 11.66
C SER A 5 36.54 11.12 10.13
N GLN A 6 35.65 10.32 9.51
CA GLN A 6 34.99 10.59 8.22
C GLN A 6 33.58 9.96 8.32
N SER A 7 32.53 10.71 8.65
CA SER A 7 31.57 11.36 7.73
C SER A 7 31.66 10.98 6.25
N GLY A 8 30.56 10.41 5.74
CA GLY A 8 30.28 10.11 4.34
C GLY A 8 29.25 8.97 4.29
N ASN A 9 28.16 9.02 3.53
CA ASN A 9 27.67 10.03 2.60
C ASN A 9 26.19 9.69 2.33
N ALA A 10 25.38 10.74 2.17
CA ALA A 10 24.05 10.79 1.57
C ALA A 10 23.38 9.45 1.23
N ASP A 11 22.42 9.05 2.06
CA ASP A 11 21.33 8.16 1.64
C ASP A 11 20.56 8.88 0.53
N ASP A 12 20.89 8.44 -0.68
CA ASP A 12 20.31 8.79 -1.96
C ASP A 12 18.87 8.28 -2.01
N ASP A 13 17.98 9.00 -1.31
CA ASP A 13 16.53 8.95 -1.46
C ASP A 13 16.16 9.51 -2.85
N ARG A 14 16.60 8.81 -3.88
CA ARG A 14 16.00 8.84 -5.21
C ARG A 14 14.57 8.36 -5.03
N HIS A 15 13.71 9.33 -4.70
CA HIS A 15 12.27 9.27 -4.88
C HIS A 15 12.04 8.92 -6.34
N ALA A 16 12.01 7.61 -6.63
CA ALA A 16 11.56 7.09 -7.90
C ALA A 16 10.17 7.69 -8.10
N LYS A 17 10.07 8.64 -9.03
CA LYS A 17 8.78 9.21 -9.42
C LYS A 17 7.87 8.02 -9.70
N PRO A 18 6.73 7.89 -9.02
CA PRO A 18 5.86 6.77 -9.23
C PRO A 18 5.34 6.87 -10.66
N GLU A 19 5.75 5.93 -11.50
CA GLU A 19 5.33 5.82 -12.88
C GLU A 19 3.80 5.74 -12.95
N PRO A 20 3.16 6.43 -13.91
CA PRO A 20 1.72 6.35 -14.13
C PRO A 20 1.28 4.89 -14.27
N SER A 21 0.08 4.57 -13.75
CA SER A 21 -0.48 3.23 -13.83
C SER A 21 -0.33 2.66 -15.25
N PRO A 22 0.26 1.47 -15.45
CA PRO A 22 0.52 0.91 -16.78
C PRO A 22 -0.74 0.82 -17.66
N LEU A 23 -1.91 0.66 -17.04
CA LEU A 23 -3.19 0.67 -17.73
C LEU A 23 -3.60 2.07 -18.19
N MET A 24 -3.39 3.10 -17.37
CA MET A 24 -3.69 4.48 -17.76
C MET A 24 -2.77 4.96 -18.88
N MET A 25 -1.50 4.55 -18.86
CA MET A 25 -0.59 4.80 -19.98
C MET A 25 -1.10 4.17 -21.28
N ARG A 26 -1.57 2.91 -21.24
CA ARG A 26 -2.16 2.26 -22.42
C ARG A 26 -3.41 2.97 -22.91
N VAL A 27 -4.29 3.43 -22.00
CA VAL A 27 -5.49 4.20 -22.36
C VAL A 27 -5.11 5.50 -23.03
N ARG A 28 -4.16 6.25 -22.46
CA ARG A 28 -3.64 7.49 -23.05
C ARG A 28 -2.99 7.25 -24.42
N THR A 29 -2.25 6.16 -24.60
CA THR A 29 -1.67 5.78 -25.90
C THR A 29 -2.75 5.53 -26.96
N VAL A 30 -3.80 4.78 -26.62
CA VAL A 30 -4.91 4.51 -27.56
C VAL A 30 -5.64 5.81 -27.94
N LEU A 31 -5.89 6.68 -26.96
CA LEU A 31 -6.57 7.96 -27.19
C LEU A 31 -5.70 8.95 -27.97
N GLY A 32 -4.38 8.92 -27.77
CA GLY A 32 -3.41 9.72 -28.54
C GLY A 32 -3.29 9.29 -30.00
N ALA A 33 -3.67 8.04 -30.32
CA ALA A 33 -3.73 7.55 -31.70
C ALA A 33 -5.03 7.94 -32.43
N LEU A 34 -6.01 8.52 -31.73
CA LEU A 34 -7.24 9.04 -32.34
C LEU A 34 -7.00 10.45 -32.88
N ASP A 35 -7.57 10.75 -34.04
CA ASP A 35 -7.56 12.09 -34.64
C ASP A 35 -8.58 13.01 -33.95
N LEU A 36 -8.33 13.27 -32.67
CA LEU A 36 -9.11 14.19 -31.86
C LEU A 36 -8.60 15.61 -32.07
N ASP A 37 -9.51 16.55 -32.34
CA ASP A 37 -9.19 17.97 -32.27
C ASP A 37 -8.70 18.36 -30.87
N CYS A 38 -7.92 19.45 -30.79
CA CYS A 38 -7.29 19.90 -29.55
C CYS A 38 -8.29 20.05 -28.38
N ARG A 39 -9.51 20.54 -28.66
CA ARG A 39 -10.53 20.75 -27.64
C ARG A 39 -11.09 19.43 -27.12
N CYS A 40 -11.24 18.44 -28.00
CA CYS A 40 -11.64 17.09 -27.63
C CYS A 40 -10.55 16.41 -26.81
N ARG A 41 -9.28 16.59 -27.19
CA ARG A 41 -8.11 16.07 -26.46
C ARG A 41 -8.05 16.61 -25.03
N ASP A 42 -8.12 17.93 -24.86
CA ASP A 42 -8.10 18.57 -23.53
C ASP A 42 -9.22 18.07 -22.61
N LYS A 43 -10.42 17.86 -23.15
CA LYS A 43 -11.56 17.33 -22.38
C LYS A 43 -11.34 15.90 -21.93
N VAL A 44 -10.76 15.07 -22.80
CA VAL A 44 -10.45 13.68 -22.50
C VAL A 44 -9.36 13.61 -21.43
N ASP A 45 -8.30 14.40 -21.56
CA ASP A 45 -7.22 14.44 -20.57
C ASP A 45 -7.73 14.91 -19.20
N ALA A 46 -8.51 15.99 -19.16
CA ALA A 46 -9.13 16.45 -17.91
C ALA A 46 -10.08 15.42 -17.30
N ALA A 47 -10.77 14.62 -18.11
CA ALA A 47 -11.62 13.53 -17.62
C ALA A 47 -10.79 12.37 -17.06
N LEU A 48 -9.70 12.00 -17.71
CA LEU A 48 -8.79 10.94 -17.25
C LEU A 48 -8.09 11.34 -15.95
N GLU A 49 -7.61 12.58 -15.82
CA GLU A 49 -7.01 13.06 -14.57
C GLU A 49 -7.99 13.01 -13.40
N ARG A 50 -9.25 13.43 -13.62
CA ARG A 50 -10.31 13.32 -12.59
C ARG A 50 -10.60 11.87 -12.24
N PHE A 51 -10.62 10.98 -13.23
CA PHE A 51 -10.85 9.56 -13.01
C PHE A 51 -9.71 8.93 -12.19
N GLU A 52 -8.45 9.21 -12.54
CA GLU A 52 -7.28 8.73 -11.80
C GLU A 52 -7.32 9.17 -10.34
N ALA A 53 -7.67 10.43 -10.06
CA ALA A 53 -7.82 10.93 -8.70
C ALA A 53 -8.96 10.24 -7.93
N LEU A 54 -10.09 9.95 -8.59
CA LEU A 54 -11.22 9.23 -7.98
C LEU A 54 -10.86 7.76 -7.68
N GLU A 55 -10.18 7.08 -8.59
CA GLU A 55 -9.72 5.71 -8.38
C GLU A 55 -8.65 5.62 -7.30
N ALA A 56 -7.69 6.55 -7.25
CA ALA A 56 -6.71 6.60 -6.15
C ALA A 56 -7.40 6.73 -4.79
N ARG A 57 -8.42 7.61 -4.68
CA ARG A 57 -9.23 7.74 -3.45
C ARG A 57 -10.08 6.50 -3.16
N ARG A 58 -10.55 5.77 -4.17
CA ARG A 58 -11.28 4.51 -4.00
C ARG A 58 -10.35 3.42 -3.46
N GLN A 59 -9.17 3.28 -4.04
CA GLN A 59 -8.16 2.31 -3.61
C GLN A 59 -7.65 2.61 -2.19
N LEU A 60 -7.36 3.89 -1.88
CA LEU A 60 -6.96 4.30 -0.53
C LEU A 60 -8.03 3.91 0.52
N ARG A 61 -9.31 4.14 0.21
CA ARG A 61 -10.42 3.71 1.08
C ARG A 61 -10.47 2.19 1.25
N GLY A 62 -10.19 1.43 0.18
CA GLY A 62 -10.07 -0.03 0.23
C GLY A 62 -8.99 -0.47 1.22
N PHE A 63 -7.75 -0.02 1.05
CA PHE A 63 -6.64 -0.38 1.95
C PHE A 63 -6.88 0.01 3.41
N ILE A 64 -7.53 1.16 3.67
CA ILE A 64 -7.92 1.54 5.03
C ILE A 64 -8.95 0.57 5.62
N LEU A 65 -9.92 0.14 4.82
CA LEU A 65 -10.93 -0.82 5.24
C LEU A 65 -10.30 -2.20 5.50
N ASP A 66 -9.42 -2.66 4.62
CA ASP A 66 -8.74 -3.94 4.75
C ASP A 66 -7.83 -3.97 5.99
N ALA A 67 -7.08 -2.89 6.24
CA ALA A 67 -6.27 -2.77 7.46
C ALA A 67 -7.11 -2.73 8.74
N ARG A 68 -8.29 -2.08 8.71
CA ARG A 68 -9.25 -2.15 9.83
C ARG A 68 -9.74 -3.57 10.06
N HIS A 69 -10.04 -4.30 8.99
CA HIS A 69 -10.42 -5.70 9.08
C HIS A 69 -9.30 -6.56 9.68
N GLN A 70 -8.04 -6.31 9.33
CA GLN A 70 -6.92 -6.99 10.00
C GLN A 70 -6.82 -6.65 11.49
N ALA A 71 -7.08 -5.40 11.88
CA ALA A 71 -7.11 -5.02 13.30
C ALA A 71 -8.23 -5.73 14.08
N GLU A 72 -9.42 -5.83 13.50
CA GLU A 72 -10.54 -6.60 14.06
C GLU A 72 -10.20 -8.09 14.18
N ARG A 73 -9.56 -8.67 13.16
CA ARG A 73 -9.08 -10.06 13.19
C ARG A 73 -8.05 -10.28 14.29
N ILE A 74 -7.08 -9.38 14.46
CA ILE A 74 -6.09 -9.44 15.54
C ILE A 74 -6.78 -9.39 16.91
N ALA A 75 -7.76 -8.49 17.09
CA ALA A 75 -8.49 -8.41 18.36
C ALA A 75 -9.19 -9.72 18.70
N ALA A 76 -9.88 -10.34 17.74
CA ALA A 76 -10.52 -11.64 17.94
C ALA A 76 -9.51 -12.76 18.25
N LEU A 77 -8.35 -12.78 17.57
CA LEU A 77 -7.29 -13.75 17.86
C LEU A 77 -6.67 -13.55 19.25
N LEU A 78 -6.53 -12.29 19.71
CA LEU A 78 -6.04 -12.00 21.06
C LEU A 78 -7.01 -12.48 22.15
N GLU A 79 -8.31 -12.47 21.91
CA GLU A 79 -9.29 -13.08 22.83
C GLU A 79 -9.04 -14.58 22.99
N LEU A 80 -8.74 -15.29 21.89
CA LEU A 80 -8.41 -16.73 21.92
C LEU A 80 -7.06 -16.99 22.59
N VAL A 81 -6.04 -16.17 22.32
CA VAL A 81 -4.73 -16.27 22.98
C VAL A 81 -4.84 -16.04 24.50
N GLY A 82 -5.86 -15.33 24.97
CA GLY A 82 -6.17 -15.19 26.39
C GLY A 82 -6.39 -16.52 27.13
N GLU A 83 -6.72 -17.60 26.43
CA GLU A 83 -6.78 -18.95 27.01
C GLU A 83 -5.43 -19.40 27.59
N LEU A 84 -4.31 -18.80 27.17
CA LEU A 84 -2.99 -19.01 27.74
C LEU A 84 -2.94 -18.76 29.26
N ASP A 85 -3.80 -17.89 29.79
CA ASP A 85 -3.91 -17.62 31.23
C ASP A 85 -4.41 -18.84 32.03
N THR A 86 -5.06 -19.79 31.34
CA THR A 86 -5.57 -21.03 31.94
C THR A 86 -4.57 -22.20 31.85
N LEU A 87 -3.53 -22.07 31.04
CA LEU A 87 -2.50 -23.09 30.90
C LEU A 87 -1.58 -23.11 32.12
N THR A 88 -1.33 -24.32 32.60
CA THR A 88 -0.45 -24.57 33.73
C THR A 88 0.75 -25.40 33.29
N THR A 89 1.79 -25.41 34.12
CA THR A 89 2.98 -26.26 33.89
C THR A 89 2.69 -27.76 33.96
N ASP A 90 1.52 -28.13 34.52
CA ASP A 90 1.09 -29.51 34.68
C ASP A 90 0.16 -29.97 33.53
N GLU A 91 0.04 -29.16 32.47
CA GLU A 91 -0.75 -29.50 31.29
C GLU A 91 -0.28 -30.83 30.67
N LYS A 92 -1.24 -31.73 30.48
CA LYS A 92 -0.98 -33.09 29.97
C LYS A 92 -1.19 -33.15 28.46
N ASP A 93 -2.04 -32.30 27.93
CA ASP A 93 -2.27 -32.22 26.49
C ASP A 93 -1.30 -31.25 25.83
N LEU A 94 -0.28 -31.82 25.19
CA LEU A 94 0.75 -31.02 24.52
C LEU A 94 0.26 -30.40 23.20
N SER A 95 -0.90 -30.81 22.65
CA SER A 95 -1.41 -30.22 21.41
C SER A 95 -1.82 -28.76 21.59
N VAL A 96 -2.25 -28.40 22.80
CA VAL A 96 -2.67 -27.02 23.15
C VAL A 96 -1.55 -26.01 22.90
N PHE A 97 -0.29 -26.38 23.15
CA PHE A 97 0.85 -25.50 22.86
C PHE A 97 1.02 -25.25 21.35
N ALA A 98 0.76 -26.27 20.52
CA ALA A 98 0.80 -26.12 19.07
C ALA A 98 -0.36 -25.26 18.57
N GLU A 99 -1.55 -25.45 19.11
CA GLU A 99 -2.75 -24.65 18.80
C GLU A 99 -2.53 -23.17 19.13
N ILE A 100 -2.01 -22.85 20.31
CA ILE A 100 -1.65 -21.47 20.69
C ILE A 100 -0.52 -20.94 19.80
N GLY A 101 0.45 -21.78 19.45
CA GLY A 101 1.49 -21.44 18.48
C GLY A 101 0.90 -21.00 17.13
N HIS A 102 -0.14 -21.69 16.65
CA HIS A 102 -0.87 -21.31 15.44
C HIS A 102 -1.61 -19.98 15.58
N LEU A 103 -2.21 -19.69 16.74
CA LEU A 103 -2.85 -18.39 16.99
C LEU A 103 -1.85 -17.22 16.89
N PHE A 104 -0.64 -17.37 17.44
CA PHE A 104 0.40 -16.35 17.29
C PHE A 104 0.84 -16.15 15.83
N GLU A 105 0.93 -17.24 15.07
CA GLU A 105 1.26 -17.19 13.65
C GLU A 105 0.17 -16.47 12.83
N ASP A 106 -1.10 -16.73 13.14
CA ASP A 106 -2.23 -16.03 12.53
C ASP A 106 -2.24 -14.53 12.85
N ILE A 107 -1.90 -14.15 14.09
CA ILE A 107 -1.74 -12.73 14.47
C ILE A 107 -0.60 -12.10 13.67
N ARG A 108 0.54 -12.79 13.56
CA ARG A 108 1.70 -12.32 12.78
C ARG A 108 1.31 -12.09 11.33
N GLU A 109 0.56 -13.00 10.72
CA GLU A 109 0.10 -12.87 9.34
C GLU A 109 -0.87 -11.69 9.17
N ALA A 110 -1.87 -11.56 10.05
CA ALA A 110 -2.82 -10.45 10.01
C ALA A 110 -2.11 -9.09 10.17
N ALA A 111 -1.15 -9.00 11.10
CA ALA A 111 -0.36 -7.79 11.30
C ALA A 111 0.51 -7.46 10.09
N ALA A 112 1.12 -8.46 9.45
CA ALA A 112 1.92 -8.28 8.24
C ALA A 112 1.06 -7.75 7.08
N ARG A 113 -0.13 -8.31 6.87
CA ARG A 113 -1.09 -7.85 5.85
C ARG A 113 -1.54 -6.40 6.11
N GLY A 114 -1.90 -6.08 7.35
CA GLY A 114 -2.28 -4.71 7.71
C GLY A 114 -1.15 -3.70 7.49
N ALA A 115 0.10 -4.10 7.78
CA ALA A 115 1.28 -3.26 7.50
C ALA A 115 1.51 -3.06 6.00
N GLU A 116 1.33 -4.11 5.19
CA GLU A 116 1.42 -4.04 3.72
C GLU A 116 0.34 -3.12 3.12
N ASP A 117 -0.91 -3.23 3.60
CA ASP A 117 -2.01 -2.36 3.19
C ASP A 117 -1.69 -0.88 3.47
N MET A 118 -1.14 -0.58 4.65
CA MET A 118 -0.76 0.80 5.02
C MET A 118 0.45 1.31 4.24
N ALA A 119 1.44 0.45 3.98
CA ALA A 119 2.58 0.79 3.15
C ALA A 119 2.12 1.11 1.71
N THR A 120 1.20 0.31 1.16
CA THR A 120 0.65 0.52 -0.18
C THR A 120 -0.21 1.78 -0.23
N ALA A 121 -1.10 1.98 0.74
CA ALA A 121 -1.91 3.19 0.87
C ALA A 121 -1.06 4.47 0.87
N ARG A 122 0.06 4.47 1.61
CA ARG A 122 1.01 5.59 1.63
C ARG A 122 1.54 5.93 0.25
N THR A 123 1.83 4.93 -0.59
CA THR A 123 2.34 5.18 -1.95
C THR A 123 1.30 5.74 -2.91
N LEU A 124 0.00 5.52 -2.65
CA LEU A 124 -1.08 6.06 -3.48
C LEU A 124 -1.34 7.55 -3.24
N ASP A 125 -1.15 8.03 -2.01
CA ASP A 125 -1.36 9.44 -1.68
C ASP A 125 -0.38 10.36 -2.42
N PHE A 126 0.88 9.92 -2.58
CA PHE A 126 1.92 10.65 -3.32
C PHE A 126 1.69 10.72 -4.85
N ARG A 127 0.77 9.93 -5.42
CA ARG A 127 0.45 9.96 -6.85
C ARG A 127 -0.52 11.08 -7.24
N ASN A 128 -1.18 11.72 -6.27
CA ASN A 128 -2.17 12.78 -6.52
C ASN A 128 -1.56 14.18 -6.72
N GLY A 129 -0.23 14.29 -6.79
CA GLY A 129 0.49 15.56 -6.78
C GLY A 129 1.53 15.72 -7.88
N LYS A 130 1.19 15.44 -9.15
CA LYS A 130 1.66 16.16 -10.37
C LYS A 130 1.16 15.50 -11.65
N ALA A 131 0.55 16.32 -12.50
CA ALA A 131 -0.02 15.98 -13.79
C ALA A 131 1.02 15.86 -14.93
N PHE A 132 0.54 15.26 -16.01
CA PHE A 132 1.05 15.10 -17.38
C PHE A 132 1.99 16.22 -17.92
N ASP A 133 3.02 15.84 -18.71
CA ASP A 133 3.93 16.77 -19.41
C ASP A 133 3.46 17.01 -20.86
N PRO A 134 3.20 18.27 -21.28
CA PRO A 134 2.38 18.64 -22.44
C PRO A 134 3.22 19.00 -23.69
N SER A 135 4.42 18.44 -23.88
CA SER A 135 5.25 18.82 -25.05
C SER A 135 4.76 18.32 -26.41
N SER A 136 3.57 17.72 -26.52
CA SER A 136 2.88 17.64 -27.81
C SER A 136 2.19 18.98 -28.09
N PRO A 137 2.63 19.78 -29.08
CA PRO A 137 1.64 20.60 -29.78
C PRO A 137 0.57 19.62 -30.29
N CYS A 138 -0.65 20.08 -30.54
CA CYS A 138 -1.47 19.29 -31.45
C CYS A 138 -0.60 18.93 -32.68
#